data_AF-A0A1I1CJ75-F1
#
_entry.id   AF-A0A1I1CJ75-F1
#
_cell.length_a   1.000
_cell.length_b   1.000
_cell.length_c   1.000
_cell.angle_alpha   90.00
_cell.angle_beta   90.00
_cell.angle_gamma   90.00
#
_symmetry.space_group_name_H-M   'P 1'
#
loop_
_entity.id
_entity.type
_entity.pdbx_description
1 polymer ?
#
loop_
_entity_poly.entity_id
_entity_poly.type
_entity_poly.pdbx_seq_one_letter_code
_entity_poly.pdbx_strand_id
1 'polypeptide(L)'
;MTYIMKTTRIDSVSVDLQARHDFQSKFFPDGIPGEQIAMIDFVGQLAASAYRHGIKTGETFQSAEWSNNACLGYAILAAEKIGLSHEQIRNLTRAIHGMYDFKTIGEARDAYEQSPF
;
A
#
# COMPACT_ATOMS: atom_id res chain seq x y z
N MET A 1 -16.32 -20.50 38.60
CA MET A 1 -15.07 -21.15 38.16
C MET A 1 -14.27 -20.10 37.40
N THR A 2 -13.31 -19.45 38.05
CA THR A 2 -12.55 -18.32 37.48
C THR A 2 -11.51 -18.85 36.49
N TYR A 3 -11.64 -18.53 35.20
CA TYR A 3 -10.66 -18.92 34.21
C TYR A 3 -9.49 -17.93 34.24
N ILE A 4 -8.35 -18.39 34.77
CA ILE A 4 -7.10 -17.62 34.82
C ILE A 4 -6.58 -17.53 33.38
N MET A 5 -6.45 -16.29 32.87
CA MET A 5 -5.85 -15.99 31.57
C MET A 5 -4.40 -16.48 31.54
N LYS A 6 -4.18 -17.70 31.01
CA LYS A 6 -2.83 -18.14 30.66
C LYS A 6 -2.39 -17.38 29.42
N THR A 7 -1.45 -16.47 29.65
CA THR A 7 -0.64 -15.80 28.63
C THR A 7 -0.09 -16.88 27.69
N THR A 8 -0.47 -16.82 26.41
CA THR A 8 0.35 -17.41 25.35
C THR A 8 1.08 -16.24 24.74
N ARG A 9 2.30 -16.03 25.20
CA ARG A 9 3.22 -15.05 24.60
C ARG A 9 3.60 -15.61 23.23
N ILE A 10 2.95 -15.12 22.18
CA ILE A 10 3.38 -15.34 20.81
C ILE A 10 4.06 -14.04 20.40
N ASP A 11 5.39 -14.11 20.32
CA ASP A 11 6.23 -12.95 20.09
C ASP A 11 5.85 -12.25 18.77
N SER A 12 5.79 -10.91 18.85
CA SER A 12 5.63 -9.90 17.78
C SER A 12 4.24 -9.33 17.45
N VAL A 13 3.14 -9.76 18.07
CA VAL A 13 1.84 -9.08 17.89
C VAL A 13 1.24 -8.73 19.25
N SER A 14 1.26 -7.45 19.60
CA SER A 14 0.37 -6.92 20.63
C SER A 14 -1.05 -7.02 20.09
N VAL A 15 -1.70 -8.16 20.31
CA VAL A 15 -3.15 -8.28 20.17
C VAL A 15 -3.72 -7.21 21.09
N ASP A 16 -4.45 -6.24 20.54
CA ASP A 16 -5.12 -5.23 21.33
C ASP A 16 -6.09 -5.94 22.28
N LEU A 17 -5.66 -6.05 23.54
CA LEU A 17 -6.39 -6.76 24.59
C LEU A 17 -7.74 -6.10 24.82
N GLN A 18 -7.85 -4.79 24.59
CA GLN A 18 -9.10 -4.05 24.71
C GLN A 18 -10.06 -4.43 23.59
N ALA A 19 -9.62 -4.41 22.33
CA ALA A 19 -10.45 -4.82 21.21
C ALA A 19 -10.94 -6.28 21.34
N ARG A 20 -10.08 -7.18 21.84
CA ARG A 20 -10.46 -8.58 22.11
C ARG A 20 -11.50 -8.67 23.21
N HIS A 21 -11.30 -7.94 24.30
CA HIS A 21 -12.24 -7.88 25.42
C HIS A 21 -13.60 -7.33 24.96
N ASP A 22 -13.62 -6.21 24.24
CA ASP A 22 -14.84 -5.57 23.74
C ASP A 22 -15.62 -6.48 22.78
N PHE A 23 -14.91 -7.16 21.90
CA PHE A 23 -15.51 -8.15 21.00
C PHE A 23 -16.14 -9.31 21.77
N GLN A 24 -15.43 -9.85 22.75
CA GLN A 24 -15.94 -10.93 23.59
C GLN A 24 -17.16 -10.48 24.40
N SER A 25 -17.11 -9.33 25.06
CA SER A 25 -18.24 -8.81 25.83
C SER A 25 -19.47 -8.55 24.96
N LYS A 26 -19.28 -8.13 23.70
CA LYS A 26 -20.38 -7.81 22.78
C LYS A 26 -21.05 -9.06 22.18
N PHE A 27 -20.26 -10.04 21.78
CA PHE A 27 -20.76 -11.18 20.99
C PHE A 27 -20.80 -12.50 21.77
N PHE A 28 -20.08 -12.58 22.90
CA PHE A 28 -19.96 -13.78 23.72
C PHE A 28 -20.04 -13.44 25.22
N PRO A 29 -21.15 -12.83 25.69
CA PRO A 29 -21.31 -12.38 27.07
C PRO A 29 -21.22 -13.52 28.09
N ASP A 30 -21.60 -14.74 27.70
CA ASP A 30 -21.53 -15.96 28.53
C ASP A 30 -20.20 -16.71 28.42
N GLY A 31 -19.23 -16.14 27.68
CA GLY A 31 -17.93 -16.74 27.39
C GLY A 31 -17.89 -17.55 26.09
N ILE A 32 -16.67 -17.81 25.60
CA ILE A 32 -16.42 -18.56 24.38
C ILE A 32 -15.99 -19.99 24.77
N PRO A 33 -16.66 -21.04 24.28
CA PRO A 33 -16.20 -22.43 24.41
C PRO A 33 -14.77 -22.61 23.84
N GLY A 34 -13.92 -23.39 24.50
CA GLY A 34 -12.49 -23.49 24.18
C GLY A 34 -12.15 -23.80 22.72
N GLU A 35 -12.96 -24.62 22.04
CA GLU A 35 -12.80 -24.95 20.61
C GLU A 35 -13.10 -23.76 19.69
N GLN A 36 -14.05 -22.90 20.06
CA GLN A 36 -14.41 -21.70 19.29
C GLN A 36 -13.37 -20.59 19.45
N ILE A 37 -12.62 -20.56 20.56
CA ILE A 37 -11.51 -19.61 20.77
C ILE A 37 -10.43 -19.82 19.70
N ALA A 38 -10.03 -21.08 19.46
CA ALA A 38 -9.00 -21.40 18.48
C ALA A 38 -9.42 -21.01 17.05
N MET A 39 -10.70 -21.21 16.72
CA MET A 39 -11.26 -20.80 15.43
C MET A 39 -11.24 -19.28 15.26
N ILE A 40 -11.65 -18.52 16.28
CA ILE A 40 -11.65 -17.04 16.23
C ILE A 40 -10.23 -16.50 16.11
N ASP A 41 -9.27 -17.08 16.83
CA ASP A 41 -7.86 -16.70 16.75
C ASP A 41 -7.29 -16.95 15.35
N PHE A 42 -7.62 -18.10 14.75
CA PHE A 42 -7.24 -18.41 13.37
C PHE A 42 -7.82 -17.41 12.37
N VAL A 43 -9.11 -17.07 12.47
CA VAL A 43 -9.75 -16.08 11.59
C VAL A 43 -9.13 -14.70 11.77
N GLY A 44 -8.85 -14.29 13.02
CA GLY A 44 -8.18 -13.02 13.31
C GLY A 44 -6.78 -12.94 12.71
N GLN A 45 -6.01 -14.03 12.80
CA GLN A 45 -4.68 -14.13 12.18
C GLN A 45 -4.76 -14.08 10.65
N LEU A 46 -5.72 -14.80 10.05
CA LEU A 46 -5.95 -14.81 8.61
C LEU A 46 -6.31 -13.42 8.09
N ALA A 47 -7.23 -12.72 8.76
CA ALA A 47 -7.62 -11.35 8.41
C ALA A 47 -6.44 -10.37 8.53
N ALA A 48 -5.68 -10.45 9.62
CA ALA A 48 -4.49 -9.63 9.81
C ALA A 48 -3.42 -9.92 8.74
N SER A 49 -3.28 -11.18 8.32
CA SER A 49 -2.38 -11.58 7.23
C SER A 49 -2.82 -11.02 5.88
N ALA A 50 -4.11 -11.10 5.56
CA ALA A 50 -4.66 -10.53 4.34
C ALA A 50 -4.50 -9.01 4.28
N TYR A 51 -4.75 -8.31 5.39
CA TYR A 51 -4.53 -6.87 5.51
C TYR A 51 -3.05 -6.52 5.29
N ARG A 52 -2.12 -7.21 5.95
CA ARG A 52 -0.68 -7.00 5.75
C ARG A 52 -0.26 -7.27 4.31
N HIS A 53 -0.81 -8.28 3.68
CA HIS A 53 -0.51 -8.59 2.29
C HIS A 53 -1.02 -7.49 1.35
N GLY A 54 -2.23 -6.97 1.58
CA GLY A 54 -2.79 -5.82 0.88
C GLY A 54 -1.99 -4.53 1.09
N ILE A 55 -1.58 -4.24 2.32
CA ILE A 55 -0.71 -3.09 2.64
C ILE A 55 0.65 -3.26 2.00
N LYS A 56 1.31 -4.43 2.11
CA LYS A 56 2.59 -4.67 1.43
C LYS A 56 2.46 -4.57 -0.07
N THR A 57 1.38 -5.03 -0.68
CA THR A 57 1.18 -4.84 -2.13
C THR A 57 1.01 -3.36 -2.45
N GLY A 58 0.18 -2.61 -1.71
CA GLY A 58 0.03 -1.16 -1.86
C GLY A 58 1.31 -0.35 -1.61
N GLU A 59 2.09 -0.72 -0.60
CA GLU A 59 3.41 -0.15 -0.28
C GLU A 59 4.46 -0.55 -1.32
N THR A 60 4.39 -1.77 -1.88
CA THR A 60 5.26 -2.18 -2.99
C THR A 60 5.00 -1.31 -4.22
N PHE A 61 3.73 -0.96 -4.49
CA PHE A 61 3.38 0.03 -5.52
C PHE A 61 3.85 1.46 -5.18
N GLN A 62 3.95 1.85 -3.91
CA GLN A 62 4.49 3.16 -3.50
C GLN A 62 6.03 3.21 -3.40
N SER A 63 6.69 2.07 -3.18
CA SER A 63 8.13 1.99 -2.90
C SER A 63 9.03 1.95 -4.14
N ALA A 64 8.46 1.81 -5.34
CA ALA A 64 9.13 2.18 -6.57
C ALA A 64 8.77 3.65 -6.85
N GLU A 65 9.61 4.59 -6.39
CA GLU A 65 9.40 6.04 -6.33
C GLU A 65 9.35 6.71 -7.72
N TRP A 66 8.46 6.25 -8.60
CA TRP A 66 8.13 6.91 -9.85
C TRP A 66 6.83 7.69 -9.66
N SER A 67 6.97 8.99 -9.42
CA SER A 67 5.85 9.92 -9.36
C SER A 67 5.73 10.65 -10.69
N ASN A 68 4.52 10.77 -11.23
CA ASN A 68 4.22 11.60 -12.41
C ASN A 68 4.77 13.03 -12.26
N ASN A 69 4.78 13.56 -11.04
CA ASN A 69 5.33 14.88 -10.74
C ASN A 69 6.85 14.92 -10.88
N ALA A 70 7.55 13.87 -10.42
CA ALA A 70 9.00 13.76 -10.57
C ALA A 70 9.39 13.64 -12.06
N CYS A 71 8.62 12.87 -12.85
CA CYS A 71 8.82 12.79 -14.31
C CYS A 71 8.70 14.16 -14.99
N LEU A 72 7.66 14.94 -14.69
CA LEU A 72 7.52 16.31 -15.21
C LEU A 72 8.65 17.22 -14.72
N GLY A 73 9.07 17.09 -13.46
CA GLY A 73 10.20 17.84 -12.91
C GLY A 73 11.49 17.59 -13.69
N TYR A 74 11.83 16.33 -13.97
CA TYR A 74 13.01 15.99 -14.78
C TYR A 74 12.90 16.55 -16.21
N ALA A 75 11.73 16.48 -16.83
CA ALA A 75 11.51 17.03 -18.17
C ALA A 75 11.72 18.55 -18.22
N ILE A 76 11.21 19.29 -17.23
CA ILE A 76 11.40 20.74 -17.11
C ILE A 76 12.89 21.06 -16.92
N LEU A 77 13.56 20.42 -15.96
CA LEU A 77 14.98 20.66 -15.68
C LEU A 77 15.88 20.37 -16.90
N ALA A 78 15.61 19.28 -17.62
CA ALA A 78 16.34 18.93 -18.84
C ALA A 78 16.09 19.95 -19.96
N ALA A 79 14.84 20.37 -20.15
CA ALA A 79 14.45 21.35 -21.15
C ALA A 79 15.06 22.74 -20.89
N GLU A 80 15.07 23.19 -19.63
CA GLU A 80 15.76 24.42 -19.20
C GLU A 80 17.26 24.34 -19.47
N LYS A 81 17.89 23.20 -19.15
CA LYS A 81 19.33 22.98 -19.35
C LYS A 81 19.76 23.10 -20.81
N ILE A 82 18.91 22.69 -21.75
CA ILE A 82 19.21 22.80 -23.20
C ILE A 82 18.65 24.09 -23.83
N GLY A 83 18.06 24.98 -23.03
CA GLY A 83 17.66 26.33 -23.45
C GLY A 83 16.30 26.44 -24.15
N LEU A 84 15.35 25.55 -23.88
CA LEU A 84 13.98 25.69 -24.40
C LEU A 84 13.31 26.96 -23.83
N SER A 85 12.43 27.57 -24.64
CA SER A 85 11.62 28.69 -24.18
C SER A 85 10.56 28.24 -23.18
N HIS A 86 10.07 29.18 -22.35
CA HIS A 86 8.99 28.92 -21.39
C HIS A 86 7.72 28.36 -22.07
N GLU A 87 7.41 28.80 -23.29
CA GLU A 87 6.27 28.27 -24.05
C GLU A 87 6.52 26.83 -24.51
N GLN A 88 7.73 26.52 -24.98
CA GLN A 88 8.11 25.15 -25.36
C GLN A 88 8.08 24.21 -24.16
N ILE A 89 8.61 24.62 -23.00
CA ILE A 89 8.57 23.85 -21.75
C ILE A 89 7.13 23.61 -21.32
N ARG A 90 6.27 24.64 -21.37
CA ARG A 90 4.84 24.51 -21.05
C ARG A 90 4.15 23.50 -21.97
N ASN A 91 4.40 23.57 -23.28
CA ASN A 91 3.80 22.67 -24.26
C ASN A 91 4.28 21.23 -24.07
N LEU A 92 5.59 21.03 -23.85
CA LEU A 92 6.18 19.73 -23.54
C LEU A 92 5.58 19.11 -22.28
N THR A 93 5.53 19.87 -21.18
CA THR A 93 5.01 19.41 -19.88
C THR A 93 3.53 19.02 -19.98
N ARG A 94 2.72 19.79 -20.73
CA ARG A 94 1.31 19.47 -20.99
C ARG A 94 1.13 18.22 -21.83
N ALA A 95 1.95 18.04 -22.86
CA ALA A 95 1.91 16.86 -23.71
C ALA A 95 2.26 15.59 -22.90
N ILE A 96 3.33 15.64 -22.09
CA ILE A 96 3.72 14.53 -21.22
C ILE A 96 2.61 14.23 -20.20
N HIS A 97 2.08 15.26 -19.52
CA HIS A 97 0.99 15.06 -18.56
C HIS A 97 -0.24 14.44 -19.22
N GLY A 98 -0.59 14.85 -20.43
CA GLY A 98 -1.70 14.26 -21.17
C GLY A 98 -1.49 12.76 -21.45
N MET A 99 -0.27 12.31 -21.69
CA MET A 99 0.01 10.89 -21.93
C MET A 99 -0.25 10.01 -20.71
N TYR A 100 -0.17 10.55 -19.50
CA TYR A 100 -0.43 9.78 -18.27
C TYR A 100 -1.86 9.21 -18.22
N ASP A 101 -2.83 9.88 -18.85
CA ASP A 101 -4.23 9.43 -18.89
C ASP A 101 -4.48 8.36 -19.98
N PHE A 102 -3.60 8.26 -20.97
CA PHE A 102 -3.79 7.40 -22.15
C PHE A 102 -2.79 6.25 -22.26
N LYS A 103 -1.70 6.27 -21.48
CA LYS A 103 -0.62 5.30 -21.56
C LYS A 103 -0.30 4.70 -20.21
N THR A 104 -0.14 3.38 -20.20
CA THR A 104 0.38 2.65 -19.04
C THR A 104 1.88 2.90 -18.88
N ILE A 105 2.40 2.67 -17.66
CA ILE A 105 3.85 2.75 -17.38
C ILE A 105 4.64 1.81 -18.30
N GLY A 106 4.11 0.61 -18.59
CA GLY A 106 4.72 -0.36 -19.50
C GLY A 106 4.86 0.19 -20.92
N GLU A 107 3.79 0.75 -21.47
CA GLU A 107 3.84 1.35 -22.82
C GLU A 107 4.82 2.53 -22.91
N ALA A 108 4.90 3.36 -21.87
CA ALA A 108 5.84 4.48 -21.83
C ALA A 108 7.29 4.01 -21.76
N ARG A 109 7.59 2.96 -20.97
CA ARG A 109 8.91 2.33 -20.91
C ARG A 109 9.28 1.72 -22.26
N ASP A 110 8.39 0.92 -22.82
CA ASP A 110 8.63 0.24 -24.10
C ASP A 110 8.89 1.28 -25.22
N ALA A 111 8.20 2.43 -25.19
CA ALA A 111 8.45 3.54 -26.12
C ALA A 111 9.86 4.14 -25.99
N TYR A 112 10.43 4.20 -24.78
CA TYR A 112 11.80 4.65 -24.57
C TYR A 112 12.82 3.58 -25.02
N GLU A 113 12.65 2.34 -24.56
CA GLU A 113 13.57 1.22 -24.83
C GLU A 113 13.67 0.87 -26.32
N GLN A 114 12.62 1.13 -27.08
CA GLN A 114 12.58 0.90 -28.54
C GLN A 114 12.96 2.15 -29.35
N SER A 115 13.17 3.29 -28.69
CA SER A 115 13.55 4.52 -29.37
C SER A 115 15.04 4.51 -29.74
N PRO A 116 15.47 5.31 -30.74
CA PRO A 116 16.89 5.48 -31.05
C PRO A 116 17.61 6.43 -30.06
N PHE A 117 16.96 6.83 -28.95
CA PHE A 117 17.45 7.81 -27.99
C PHE A 117 17.82 7.19 -26.64
#